data_AF-A0A174VXN4-F1
#
_entry.id   AF-A0A174VXN4-F1
#
_cell.length_a   1.000
_cell.length_b   1.000
_cell.length_c   1.000
_cell.angle_alpha   90.00
_cell.angle_beta   90.00
_cell.angle_gamma   90.00
#
_symmetry.space_group_name_H-M   'P 1'
#
loop_
_entity.id
_entity.type
_entity.pdbx_description
1 polymer ?
#
loop_
_entity_poly.entity_id
_entity_poly.type
_entity_poly.pdbx_seq_one_letter_code
_entity_poly.pdbx_strand_id
1 'polypeptide(L)'
;MKRKRIFSRLLFLMLAIMITVTLYQPTQAASGKYTGTYTKTWSVSSNMSVTIKPSYSVIVNKVTSTKVRLQLEKLGVNGSPIYATAPITAKRKGNLISFKWKDTWGNSGTGTLKLYKGYVKLKVKQTHNAKWNRSTLDTNGKYMKIYRKSGNTKMDNIDL
;
A
#
# COMPACT_ATOMS: atom_id res chain seq x y z
N MET A 1 -27.22 -27.06 30.24
CA MET A 1 -26.18 -26.10 30.66
C MET A 1 -24.84 -26.16 29.87
N LYS A 2 -24.78 -26.74 28.65
CA LYS A 2 -23.53 -26.85 27.85
C LYS A 2 -23.42 -25.82 26.69
N ARG A 3 -24.53 -25.27 26.17
CA ARG A 3 -24.51 -24.33 25.03
C ARG A 3 -23.99 -22.92 25.39
N LYS A 4 -24.28 -22.41 26.59
CA LYS A 4 -23.84 -21.06 27.03
C LYS A 4 -22.29 -20.93 27.17
N ARG A 5 -21.60 -22.03 27.49
CA ARG A 5 -20.11 -22.05 27.61
C ARG A 5 -19.39 -21.97 26.26
N ILE A 6 -19.98 -22.49 25.18
CA ILE A 6 -19.37 -22.47 23.84
C ILE A 6 -19.50 -21.08 23.21
N PHE A 7 -20.66 -20.44 23.34
CA PHE A 7 -20.86 -19.05 22.88
C PHE A 7 -19.91 -18.08 23.59
N SER A 8 -19.68 -18.24 24.90
CA SER A 8 -18.72 -17.43 25.63
C SER A 8 -17.28 -17.65 25.13
N ARG A 9 -16.86 -18.89 24.86
CA ARG A 9 -15.51 -19.17 24.32
C ARG A 9 -15.30 -18.66 22.89
N LEU A 10 -16.31 -18.75 22.01
CA LEU A 10 -16.26 -18.15 20.67
C LEU A 10 -16.23 -16.61 20.72
N LEU A 11 -16.99 -16.01 21.63
CA LEU A 11 -17.01 -14.56 21.82
C LEU A 11 -15.67 -14.04 22.34
N PHE A 12 -15.04 -14.75 23.29
CA PHE A 12 -13.67 -14.45 23.76
C PHE A 12 -12.61 -14.66 22.66
N LEU A 13 -12.77 -15.66 21.79
CA LEU A 13 -11.86 -15.89 20.66
C LEU A 13 -11.99 -14.76 19.60
N MET A 14 -13.22 -14.34 19.28
CA MET A 14 -13.45 -13.21 18.36
C MET A 14 -12.93 -11.90 18.96
N LEU A 15 -13.11 -11.67 20.26
CA LEU A 15 -12.59 -10.48 20.95
C LEU A 15 -11.05 -10.48 20.97
N ALA A 16 -10.40 -11.64 21.20
CA ALA A 16 -8.96 -11.78 21.13
C ALA A 16 -8.40 -11.53 19.72
N ILE A 17 -9.08 -11.99 18.67
CA ILE A 17 -8.71 -11.71 17.27
C ILE A 17 -8.82 -10.20 16.98
N MET A 18 -9.89 -9.54 17.43
CA MET A 18 -10.06 -8.08 17.25
C MET A 18 -8.95 -7.27 17.96
N ILE A 19 -8.46 -7.72 19.12
CA ILE A 19 -7.34 -7.08 19.84
C ILE A 19 -6.01 -7.26 19.09
N THR A 20 -5.79 -8.39 18.40
CA THR A 20 -4.58 -8.56 17.56
C THR A 20 -4.58 -7.71 16.29
N VAL A 21 -5.76 -7.36 15.77
CA VAL A 21 -5.90 -6.54 14.55
C VAL A 21 -5.72 -5.04 14.86
N THR A 22 -6.11 -4.57 16.05
CA THR A 22 -5.98 -3.15 16.44
C THR A 22 -4.56 -2.75 16.87
N LEU A 23 -3.71 -3.71 17.27
CA LEU A 23 -2.33 -3.45 17.70
C LEU A 23 -1.29 -3.60 16.59
N TYR A 24 -1.67 -3.99 15.37
CA TYR A 24 -0.79 -3.86 14.20
C TYR A 24 -0.78 -2.41 13.70
N GLN A 25 -0.49 -1.48 14.59
CA GLN A 25 0.14 -0.22 14.21
C GLN A 25 1.54 -0.62 13.73
N PRO A 26 1.89 -0.47 12.44
CA PRO A 26 3.27 -0.69 12.03
C PRO A 26 4.10 0.29 12.84
N THR A 27 4.86 -0.23 13.82
CA THR A 27 5.82 0.55 14.59
C THR A 27 6.66 1.28 13.55
N GLN A 28 6.54 2.61 13.50
CA GLN A 28 7.16 3.40 12.46
C GLN A 28 8.66 3.37 12.72
N ALA A 29 9.31 2.33 12.20
CA ALA A 29 10.74 2.14 12.32
C ALA A 29 11.42 3.43 11.88
N ALA A 30 12.37 3.92 12.69
CA ALA A 30 13.18 5.10 12.39
C ALA A 30 13.53 5.07 10.89
N SER A 31 13.13 6.14 10.20
CA SER A 31 13.02 6.11 8.74
C SER A 31 14.42 6.09 8.11
N GLY A 32 15.01 4.89 7.97
CA GLY A 32 16.27 4.68 7.26
C GLY A 32 16.24 5.32 5.88
N LYS A 33 17.43 5.58 5.30
CA LYS A 33 17.65 6.41 4.09
C LYS A 33 16.60 6.27 2.97
N TYR A 34 16.01 5.09 2.80
CA TYR A 34 15.01 4.78 1.79
C TYR A 34 13.72 4.13 2.31
N THR A 35 13.58 3.85 3.61
CA THR A 35 12.35 3.23 4.13
C THR A 35 11.23 4.27 4.28
N GLY A 36 9.98 3.84 4.37
CA GLY A 36 8.83 4.71 4.58
C GLY A 36 7.87 4.74 3.40
N THR A 37 6.83 5.55 3.54
CA THR A 37 5.74 5.65 2.57
C THR A 37 5.99 6.81 1.62
N TYR A 38 5.88 6.53 0.33
CA TYR A 38 5.96 7.51 -0.74
C TYR A 38 4.58 7.60 -1.38
N THR A 39 4.01 8.80 -1.50
CA THR A 39 2.66 8.98 -2.03
C THR A 39 2.63 10.11 -3.06
N LYS A 40 1.90 9.88 -4.14
CA LYS A 40 1.54 10.91 -5.11
C LYS A 40 0.02 10.99 -5.16
N THR A 41 -0.53 12.16 -4.88
CA THR A 41 -1.94 12.47 -5.05
C THR A 41 -2.14 13.29 -6.32
N TRP A 42 -3.36 13.30 -6.86
CA TRP A 42 -3.74 14.22 -7.92
C TRP A 42 -5.17 14.71 -7.70
N SER A 43 -5.46 15.90 -8.21
CA SER A 43 -6.82 16.43 -8.24
C SER A 43 -7.58 15.81 -9.40
N VAL A 44 -8.88 15.65 -9.21
CA VAL A 44 -9.83 15.26 -10.26
C VAL A 44 -10.93 16.32 -10.31
N SER A 45 -11.37 16.66 -11.51
CA SER A 45 -12.64 17.38 -11.66
C SER A 45 -13.76 16.37 -11.46
N SER A 46 -14.67 16.66 -10.54
CA SER A 46 -15.80 15.79 -10.24
C SER A 46 -16.99 16.65 -9.86
N ASN A 47 -18.17 16.19 -10.27
CA ASN A 47 -19.46 16.77 -9.89
C ASN A 47 -19.84 16.38 -8.45
N MET A 48 -18.96 15.65 -7.76
CA MET A 48 -19.15 15.06 -6.44
C MET A 48 -18.13 15.65 -5.47
N SER A 49 -18.46 15.72 -4.18
CA SER A 49 -17.50 16.12 -3.15
C SER A 49 -16.34 15.12 -3.07
N VAL A 50 -15.10 15.63 -3.09
CA VAL A 50 -13.88 14.84 -3.00
C VAL A 50 -13.27 15.00 -1.61
N THR A 51 -13.56 14.07 -0.73
CA THR A 51 -12.98 14.01 0.63
C THR A 51 -11.61 13.35 0.61
N ILE A 52 -11.43 12.30 -0.22
CA ILE A 52 -10.14 11.61 -0.36
C ILE A 52 -9.66 11.74 -1.81
N LYS A 53 -8.52 12.42 -1.97
CA LYS A 53 -7.87 12.53 -3.27
C LYS A 53 -7.36 11.16 -3.73
N PRO A 54 -7.53 10.81 -5.01
CA PRO A 54 -6.92 9.61 -5.56
C PRO A 54 -5.40 9.68 -5.42
N SER A 55 -4.80 8.52 -5.23
CA SER A 55 -3.37 8.43 -4.94
C SER A 55 -2.72 7.15 -5.42
N TYR A 56 -1.39 7.21 -5.54
CA TYR A 56 -0.53 6.05 -5.73
C TYR A 56 0.57 6.10 -4.68
N SER A 57 0.69 5.02 -3.91
CA SER A 57 1.67 4.87 -2.86
C SER A 57 2.64 3.72 -3.11
N VAL A 58 3.89 3.91 -2.69
CA VAL A 58 4.91 2.87 -2.55
C VAL A 58 5.33 2.86 -1.09
N ILE A 59 5.10 1.75 -0.40
CA ILE A 59 5.56 1.55 0.98
C ILE A 59 6.85 0.76 0.92
N VAL A 60 7.96 1.36 1.34
CA VAL A 60 9.26 0.70 1.43
C VAL A 60 9.49 0.27 2.86
N ASN A 61 9.19 -1.00 3.14
CA ASN A 61 9.21 -1.57 4.48
C ASN A 61 10.62 -1.83 5.00
N LYS A 62 11.50 -2.40 4.16
CA LYS A 62 12.87 -2.75 4.55
C LYS A 62 13.80 -2.65 3.36
N VAL A 63 15.00 -2.13 3.60
CA VAL A 63 16.05 -2.00 2.59
C VAL A 63 17.35 -2.55 3.14
N THR A 64 17.98 -3.45 2.39
CA THR A 64 19.32 -3.98 2.64
C THR A 64 20.22 -3.69 1.44
N SER A 65 21.46 -4.17 1.45
CA SER A 65 22.37 -4.09 0.31
C SER A 65 21.85 -4.86 -0.91
N THR A 66 21.20 -6.02 -0.69
CA THR A 66 20.82 -6.95 -1.77
C THR A 66 19.32 -7.14 -1.97
N LYS A 67 18.48 -6.69 -1.02
CA LYS A 67 17.03 -6.88 -1.05
C LYS A 67 16.25 -5.66 -0.58
N VAL A 68 15.04 -5.51 -1.10
CA VAL A 68 14.03 -4.56 -0.63
C VAL A 68 12.71 -5.31 -0.39
N ARG A 69 12.05 -5.00 0.73
CA ARG A 69 10.65 -5.38 0.97
C ARG A 69 9.78 -4.16 0.74
N LEU A 70 8.82 -4.23 -0.19
CA LEU A 70 7.97 -3.11 -0.57
C LEU A 70 6.51 -3.54 -0.82
N GLN A 71 5.60 -2.57 -0.87
CA GLN A 71 4.21 -2.73 -1.27
C GLN A 71 3.81 -1.56 -2.17
N LEU A 72 2.86 -1.81 -3.06
CA LEU A 72 2.16 -0.81 -3.86
C LEU A 72 0.72 -0.69 -3.40
N GLU A 73 0.21 0.54 -3.43
CA GLU A 73 -1.21 0.85 -3.22
C GLU A 73 -1.67 1.92 -4.20
N LYS A 74 -2.89 1.81 -4.71
CA LYS A 74 -3.56 2.82 -5.51
C LYS A 74 -4.98 3.00 -4.99
N LEU A 75 -5.32 4.24 -4.67
CA LEU A 75 -6.65 4.64 -4.23
C LEU A 75 -7.31 5.47 -5.33
N GLY A 76 -8.54 5.13 -5.69
CA GLY A 76 -9.40 5.98 -6.49
C GLY A 76 -9.98 7.14 -5.69
N VAL A 77 -10.92 7.86 -6.31
CA VAL A 77 -11.62 9.00 -5.69
C VAL A 77 -12.40 8.52 -4.48
N ASN A 78 -12.35 9.26 -3.37
CA ASN A 78 -13.03 8.88 -2.12
C ASN A 78 -12.65 7.47 -1.63
N GLY A 79 -11.41 7.06 -1.90
CA GLY A 79 -10.87 5.77 -1.46
C GLY A 79 -11.34 4.57 -2.26
N SER A 80 -12.05 4.74 -3.38
CA SER A 80 -12.54 3.62 -4.20
C SER A 80 -12.27 3.84 -5.69
N PRO A 81 -11.85 2.79 -6.42
CA PRO A 81 -11.48 1.46 -5.94
C PRO A 81 -10.10 1.43 -5.26
N ILE A 82 -9.85 0.40 -4.43
CA ILE A 82 -8.56 0.16 -3.75
C ILE A 82 -7.83 -1.00 -4.41
N TYR A 83 -6.60 -0.76 -4.87
CA TYR A 83 -5.70 -1.80 -5.35
C TYR A 83 -4.46 -1.81 -4.49
N ALA A 84 -4.19 -2.93 -3.82
CA ALA A 84 -3.03 -3.07 -2.97
C ALA A 84 -2.31 -4.39 -3.25
N THR A 85 -1.02 -4.44 -3.00
CA THR A 85 -0.23 -5.67 -3.09
C THR A 85 0.08 -6.22 -1.70
N ALA A 86 0.16 -7.53 -1.57
CA ALA A 86 0.86 -8.12 -0.43
C ALA A 86 2.34 -7.67 -0.43
N PRO A 87 3.05 -7.70 0.71
CA PRO A 87 4.46 -7.34 0.73
C PRO A 87 5.31 -8.17 -0.23
N ILE A 88 6.04 -7.48 -1.09
CA ILE A 88 6.90 -8.03 -2.13
C ILE A 88 8.35 -7.94 -1.64
N THR A 89 9.07 -9.07 -1.66
CA THR A 89 10.52 -9.08 -1.45
C THR A 89 11.22 -9.22 -2.78
N ALA A 90 12.07 -8.24 -3.12
CA ALA A 90 12.71 -8.14 -4.41
C ALA A 90 14.23 -7.96 -4.27
N LYS A 91 14.98 -8.48 -5.26
CA LYS A 91 16.44 -8.26 -5.34
C LYS A 91 16.72 -6.81 -5.71
N ARG A 92 17.77 -6.26 -5.10
CA ARG A 92 18.25 -4.89 -5.30
C ARG A 92 19.62 -4.92 -5.96
N LYS A 93 19.81 -4.09 -6.99
CA LYS A 93 21.11 -3.81 -7.61
C LYS A 93 21.34 -2.30 -7.60
N GLY A 94 22.23 -1.81 -6.74
CA GLY A 94 22.44 -0.37 -6.56
C GLY A 94 21.18 0.32 -6.06
N ASN A 95 20.59 1.23 -6.83
CA ASN A 95 19.31 1.87 -6.51
C ASN A 95 18.12 1.27 -7.29
N LEU A 96 18.34 0.27 -8.13
CA LEU A 96 17.34 -0.37 -8.99
C LEU A 96 16.80 -1.65 -8.36
N ILE A 97 15.48 -1.80 -8.41
CA ILE A 97 14.75 -2.98 -7.94
C ILE A 97 13.78 -3.38 -9.03
N SER A 98 13.80 -4.65 -9.42
CA SER A 98 12.83 -5.24 -10.33
C SER A 98 12.04 -6.32 -9.59
N PHE A 99 10.73 -6.34 -9.80
CA PHE A 99 9.83 -7.22 -9.06
C PHE A 99 8.63 -7.66 -9.90
N LYS A 100 8.01 -8.76 -9.47
CA LYS A 100 6.67 -9.15 -9.90
C LYS A 100 5.68 -8.73 -8.82
N TRP A 101 4.45 -8.41 -9.21
CA TRP A 101 3.41 -8.02 -8.28
C TRP A 101 2.10 -8.73 -8.61
N LYS A 102 1.27 -8.90 -7.59
CA LYS A 102 -0.12 -9.31 -7.68
C LYS A 102 -0.90 -8.45 -6.71
N ASP A 103 -2.02 -7.90 -7.15
CA ASP A 103 -2.87 -7.07 -6.31
C ASP A 103 -4.03 -7.87 -5.67
N THR A 104 -4.78 -7.19 -4.81
CA THR A 104 -5.95 -7.71 -4.09
C THR A 104 -7.10 -8.15 -4.99
N TRP A 105 -7.16 -7.70 -6.24
CA TRP A 105 -8.20 -8.07 -7.21
C TRP A 105 -7.77 -9.22 -8.11
N GLY A 106 -6.51 -9.63 -8.04
CA GLY A 106 -5.93 -10.70 -8.84
C GLY A 106 -5.24 -10.24 -10.10
N ASN A 107 -5.15 -8.92 -10.37
CA ASN A 107 -4.28 -8.45 -11.46
C ASN A 107 -2.83 -8.73 -11.09
N SER A 108 -1.98 -8.92 -12.10
CA SER A 108 -0.55 -9.13 -11.86
C SER A 108 0.30 -8.56 -12.98
N GLY A 109 1.59 -8.41 -12.69
CA GLY A 109 2.51 -7.78 -13.60
C GLY A 109 3.95 -7.73 -13.11
N THR A 110 4.72 -6.87 -13.78
CA THR A 110 6.10 -6.56 -13.41
C THR A 110 6.22 -5.10 -13.01
N GLY A 111 7.24 -4.79 -12.21
CA GLY A 111 7.52 -3.45 -11.76
C GLY A 111 9.00 -3.19 -11.59
N THR A 112 9.37 -1.93 -11.73
CA THR A 112 10.70 -1.41 -11.50
C THR A 112 10.63 -0.20 -10.59
N LEU A 113 11.39 -0.23 -9.50
CA LEU A 113 11.51 0.85 -8.54
C LEU A 113 12.95 1.35 -8.52
N LYS A 114 13.12 2.68 -8.56
CA LYS A 114 14.39 3.35 -8.31
C LYS A 114 14.32 4.16 -7.02
N LEU A 115 15.23 3.89 -6.08
CA LEU A 115 15.29 4.55 -4.78
C LEU A 115 16.16 5.81 -4.84
N TYR A 116 15.64 6.92 -4.31
CA TYR A 116 16.37 8.18 -4.12
C TYR A 116 16.12 8.72 -2.71
N LYS A 117 16.95 9.67 -2.27
CA LYS A 117 16.71 10.38 -1.01
C LYS A 117 15.45 11.24 -1.19
N GLY A 118 14.41 10.99 -0.40
CA GLY A 118 13.16 11.77 -0.39
C GLY A 118 12.15 11.45 -1.50
N TYR A 119 12.47 10.62 -2.49
CA TYR A 119 11.51 10.18 -3.51
C TYR A 119 11.86 8.81 -4.10
N VAL A 120 10.91 8.22 -4.83
CA VAL A 120 11.13 7.05 -5.67
C VAL A 120 10.66 7.31 -7.10
N LYS A 121 11.20 6.56 -8.07
CA LYS A 121 10.60 6.46 -9.40
C LYS A 121 10.07 5.04 -9.59
N LEU A 122 8.76 4.92 -9.77
CA LEU A 122 8.06 3.67 -9.97
C LEU A 122 7.64 3.54 -11.43
N LYS A 123 7.87 2.38 -12.04
CA LYS A 123 7.27 1.98 -13.31
C LYS A 123 6.63 0.61 -13.12
N VAL A 124 5.37 0.45 -13.47
CA VAL A 124 4.62 -0.81 -13.33
C VAL A 124 3.99 -1.15 -14.66
N LYS A 125 4.09 -2.41 -15.07
CA LYS A 125 3.43 -2.97 -16.26
C LYS A 125 2.51 -4.11 -15.83
N GLN A 126 1.23 -4.00 -16.14
CA GLN A 126 0.26 -5.07 -15.97
C GLN A 126 0.40 -6.09 -17.11
N THR A 127 0.42 -7.38 -16.76
CA THR A 127 0.51 -8.49 -17.72
C THR A 127 -0.69 -9.42 -17.64
N HIS A 128 -1.51 -9.29 -16.61
CA HIS A 128 -2.74 -10.06 -16.43
C HIS A 128 -3.82 -9.19 -15.80
N ASN A 129 -5.03 -9.29 -16.34
CA ASN A 129 -6.23 -8.60 -15.85
C ASN A 129 -7.15 -9.61 -15.17
N ALA A 130 -7.60 -9.27 -13.97
CA ALA A 130 -8.67 -10.00 -13.31
C ALA A 130 -10.01 -9.80 -14.05
N LYS A 131 -10.91 -10.79 -13.95
CA LYS A 131 -12.23 -10.78 -14.62
C LYS A 131 -13.08 -9.55 -14.27
N TRP A 132 -13.02 -9.09 -13.02
CA TRP A 132 -13.80 -7.96 -12.50
C TRP A 132 -12.95 -6.71 -12.28
N ASN A 133 -11.91 -6.54 -13.09
CA ASN A 133 -10.97 -5.45 -12.94
C ASN A 133 -11.61 -4.08 -13.29
N ARG A 134 -11.48 -3.10 -12.40
CA ARG A 134 -12.03 -1.74 -12.55
C ARG A 134 -10.96 -0.65 -12.68
N SER A 135 -9.68 -0.98 -12.48
CA SER A 135 -8.55 -0.06 -12.60
C SER A 135 -7.25 -0.84 -12.83
N THR A 136 -6.10 -0.22 -12.62
CA THR A 136 -4.81 -0.90 -12.77
C THR A 136 -3.73 -0.22 -11.95
N LEU A 137 -2.75 -1.00 -11.49
CA LEU A 137 -1.48 -0.49 -10.95
C LEU A 137 -0.50 -0.04 -12.05
N ASP A 138 -0.79 -0.25 -13.34
CA ASP A 138 0.06 0.14 -14.46
C ASP A 138 0.35 1.66 -14.47
N THR A 139 1.58 2.03 -14.84
CA THR A 139 2.02 3.43 -14.96
C THR A 139 2.14 3.87 -16.42
N ASN A 140 1.47 3.18 -17.33
CA ASN A 140 1.45 3.36 -18.78
C ASN A 140 2.85 3.42 -19.38
N GLY A 141 3.72 2.51 -18.95
CA GLY A 141 5.09 2.40 -19.44
C GLY A 141 6.03 3.55 -19.03
N LYS A 142 5.57 4.55 -18.28
CA LYS A 142 6.37 5.71 -17.84
C LYS A 142 6.76 5.58 -16.38
N TYR A 143 7.89 6.20 -16.00
CA TYR A 143 8.27 6.33 -14.60
C TYR A 143 7.45 7.44 -13.93
N MET A 144 6.73 7.08 -12.88
CA MET A 144 6.08 8.01 -11.97
C MET A 144 7.04 8.37 -10.84
N LYS A 145 7.36 9.65 -10.68
CA LYS A 145 8.11 10.16 -9.51
C LYS A 145 7.12 10.35 -8.34
N ILE A 146 7.42 9.74 -7.20
CA ILE A 146 6.55 9.70 -6.01
C ILE A 146 7.39 10.14 -4.81
N TYR A 147 6.93 11.16 -4.07
CA TYR A 147 7.69 11.76 -2.98
C TYR A 147 7.40 11.07 -1.65
N ARG A 148 8.40 11.04 -0.77
CA ARG A 148 8.23 10.51 0.59
C ARG A 148 7.19 11.37 1.30
N LYS A 149 6.22 10.74 1.95
CA LYS A 149 5.32 11.43 2.86
C LYS A 149 6.18 12.05 3.96
N SER A 150 6.20 13.38 4.08
CA SER A 150 6.82 14.05 5.22
C SER A 150 6.00 13.69 6.47
N GLY A 151 6.67 13.46 7.59
CA GLY A 151 6.08 13.01 8.86
C GLY A 151 5.12 14.00 9.55
N ASN A 152 4.49 14.92 8.81
CA ASN A 152 3.43 15.79 9.33
C ASN A 152 2.13 15.46 8.61
N THR A 153 1.48 14.41 9.10
CA THR A 153 0.02 14.40 9.15
C THR A 153 -0.28 13.80 10.50
N LYS A 154 -0.45 14.68 11.51
CA LYS A 154 -1.58 14.50 12.41
C LYS A 154 -2.73 14.09 11.50
N MET A 155 -3.34 12.95 11.80
CA MET A 155 -4.70 12.72 11.34
C MET A 155 -5.45 13.96 11.77
N ASP A 156 -5.74 14.86 10.83
CA ASP A 156 -6.74 15.89 11.08
C ASP A 156 -7.96 15.10 11.51
N ASN A 157 -8.34 15.30 12.77
CA ASN A 157 -9.43 14.60 13.44
C ASN A 157 -10.60 14.51 12.47
N ILE A 158 -10.89 13.30 12.03
CA ILE A 158 -12.23 12.98 11.58
C ILE A 158 -12.97 12.77 12.88
N ASP A 159 -13.54 13.85 13.41
CA ASP A 159 -14.63 13.73 14.37
C ASP A 159 -15.74 12.96 13.65
N LEU A 160 -16.10 11.81 14.22
CA LEU A 160 -17.25 10.99 13.82
C LEU A 160 -18.55 11.65 14.30
#